data_AF-A0A844AJZ0-F1
#
_entry.id   AF-A0A844AJZ0-F1
#
_cell.length_a   1.000
_cell.length_b   1.000
_cell.length_c   1.000
_cell.angle_alpha   90.00
_cell.angle_beta   90.00
_cell.angle_gamma   90.00
#
_symmetry.space_group_name_H-M   'P 1'
#
loop_
_entity.id
_entity.type
_entity.pdbx_description
1 polymer ?
#
loop_
_entity_poly.entity_id
_entity_poly.type
_entity_poly.pdbx_seq_one_letter_code
_entity_poly.pdbx_strand_id
1 'polypeptide(L)'
;MPNIKIAYELTHIVFYLSEYGRKDPQVPAAALHSLKYAGLVAYLDQNMDLLAEICIALRFSGETPPKVWEESLDASLRGYQFLPNSFDGAQDDYHAYFVGSWWAMVSGTGGMATTMPGPGTTISASAQNGVLKPLSVLLYENAQLACRPWSMVRQQVLGQFWPQERQLMQEAESSVEDFASFYQLFARAGVAG
;
A
#
# COMPACT_ATOMS: atom_id res chain seq x y z
N MET A 1 6.94 -7.96 -12.74
CA MET A 1 6.51 -7.45 -11.42
C MET A 1 6.31 -5.94 -11.45
N PRO A 2 5.28 -5.38 -10.76
CA PRO A 2 5.11 -3.93 -10.61
C PRO A 2 6.34 -3.31 -9.93
N ASN A 3 6.85 -2.21 -10.50
CA ASN A 3 8.06 -1.57 -10.02
C ASN A 3 7.73 -0.58 -8.89
N ILE A 4 7.97 -1.01 -7.64
CA ILE A 4 7.73 -0.22 -6.42
C ILE A 4 8.37 1.18 -6.52
N LYS A 5 9.57 1.29 -7.11
CA LYS A 5 10.24 2.58 -7.28
C LYS A 5 9.43 3.55 -8.17
N ILE A 6 8.82 3.05 -9.24
CA ILE A 6 7.99 3.86 -10.13
C ILE A 6 6.72 4.32 -9.42
N ALA A 7 6.18 3.52 -8.48
CA ALA A 7 5.06 3.93 -7.65
C ALA A 7 5.42 5.13 -6.76
N TYR A 8 6.58 5.10 -6.08
CA TYR A 8 7.11 6.25 -5.33
C TYR A 8 7.40 7.46 -6.21
N GLU A 9 7.95 7.27 -7.41
CA GLU A 9 8.17 8.38 -8.34
C GLU A 9 6.84 9.04 -8.74
N LEU A 10 5.79 8.24 -8.95
CA LEU A 10 4.46 8.75 -9.28
C LEU A 10 3.83 9.54 -8.11
N THR A 11 3.93 9.06 -6.86
CA THR A 11 3.43 9.79 -5.68
C THR A 11 4.16 11.13 -5.53
N HIS A 12 5.49 11.13 -5.69
CA HIS A 12 6.29 12.35 -5.65
C HIS A 12 5.91 13.36 -6.76
N ILE A 13 5.67 12.91 -7.99
CA ILE A 13 5.18 13.80 -9.06
C ILE A 13 3.88 14.48 -8.64
N VAL A 14 2.93 13.74 -8.07
CA VAL A 14 1.66 14.29 -7.57
C VAL A 14 1.89 15.28 -6.43
N PHE A 15 2.78 14.97 -5.49
CA PHE A 15 3.12 15.87 -4.38
C PHE A 15 3.69 17.20 -4.89
N TYR A 16 4.61 17.16 -5.85
CA TYR A 16 5.19 18.38 -6.42
C TYR A 16 4.18 19.17 -7.24
N LEU A 17 3.39 18.51 -8.10
CA LEU A 17 2.40 19.19 -8.93
C LEU A 17 1.27 19.83 -8.11
N SER A 18 0.90 19.20 -6.98
CA SER A 18 -0.11 19.74 -6.07
C SER A 18 0.45 20.79 -5.10
N GLU A 19 1.76 21.07 -5.14
CA GLU A 19 2.46 21.88 -4.13
C GLU A 19 2.17 21.38 -2.70
N TYR A 20 2.25 20.06 -2.53
CA TYR A 20 1.90 19.34 -1.30
C TYR A 20 0.47 19.63 -0.83
N GLY A 21 -0.48 19.56 -1.77
CA GLY A 21 -1.92 19.70 -1.51
C GLY A 21 -2.46 21.13 -1.51
N ARG A 22 -1.66 22.13 -1.89
CA ARG A 22 -2.11 23.52 -2.01
C ARG A 22 -2.93 23.80 -3.27
N LYS A 23 -2.78 23.00 -4.32
CA LYS A 23 -3.55 23.12 -5.56
C LYS A 23 -3.86 21.76 -6.17
N ASP A 24 -4.88 21.73 -7.02
CA ASP A 24 -5.21 20.57 -7.83
C ASP A 24 -4.08 20.31 -8.85
N PRO A 25 -3.42 19.13 -8.83
CA PRO A 25 -2.35 18.80 -9.76
C PRO A 25 -2.85 18.49 -11.18
N GLN A 26 -4.17 18.39 -11.41
CA GLN A 26 -4.81 18.10 -12.70
C GLN A 26 -4.23 16.86 -13.39
N VAL A 27 -4.01 15.81 -12.60
CA VAL A 27 -3.45 14.55 -13.12
C VAL A 27 -4.43 13.86 -14.06
N PRO A 28 -3.95 13.27 -15.16
CA PRO A 28 -4.82 12.58 -16.10
C PRO A 28 -5.42 11.31 -15.48
N ALA A 29 -6.58 10.88 -15.97
CA ALA A 29 -7.28 9.68 -15.49
C ALA A 29 -6.40 8.41 -15.51
N ALA A 30 -5.48 8.29 -16.47
CA ALA A 30 -4.52 7.19 -16.52
C ALA A 30 -3.58 7.17 -15.31
N ALA A 31 -3.12 8.33 -14.83
CA ALA A 31 -2.28 8.43 -13.64
C ALA A 31 -3.06 8.07 -12.36
N LEU A 32 -4.33 8.49 -12.26
CA LEU A 32 -5.22 8.07 -11.16
C LEU A 32 -5.42 6.55 -11.15
N HIS A 33 -5.59 5.94 -12.32
CA HIS A 33 -5.70 4.49 -12.43
C HIS A 33 -4.39 3.79 -12.01
N SER A 34 -3.23 4.31 -12.43
CA SER A 34 -1.93 3.82 -11.97
C SER A 34 -1.74 3.94 -10.46
N LEU A 35 -2.18 5.04 -9.84
CA LEU A 35 -2.17 5.20 -8.38
C LEU A 35 -3.04 4.14 -7.69
N LYS A 36 -4.25 3.88 -8.20
CA LYS A 36 -5.14 2.85 -7.64
C LYS A 36 -4.52 1.44 -7.72
N TYR A 37 -3.86 1.10 -8.82
CA TYR A 37 -3.16 -0.18 -8.95
C TYR A 37 -1.90 -0.26 -8.10
N ALA A 38 -1.13 0.82 -8.02
CA ALA A 38 -0.02 0.90 -7.08
C ALA A 38 -0.50 0.75 -5.63
N GLY A 39 -1.67 1.31 -5.30
CA GLY A 39 -2.27 1.21 -3.96
C GLY A 39 -2.66 -0.22 -3.63
N LEU A 40 -3.25 -0.95 -4.59
CA LEU A 40 -3.49 -2.38 -4.47
C LEU A 40 -2.20 -3.17 -4.22
N VAL A 41 -1.12 -2.88 -4.96
CA VAL A 41 0.18 -3.53 -4.75
C VAL A 41 0.69 -3.23 -3.34
N ALA A 42 0.72 -1.97 -2.92
CA ALA A 42 1.18 -1.57 -1.60
C ALA A 42 0.36 -2.23 -0.48
N TYR A 43 -0.96 -2.24 -0.63
CA TYR A 43 -1.88 -2.88 0.31
C TYR A 43 -1.68 -4.39 0.39
N LEU A 44 -1.61 -5.09 -0.75
CA LEU A 44 -1.39 -6.54 -0.79
C LEU A 44 0.02 -6.92 -0.27
N ASP A 45 1.02 -6.05 -0.42
CA ASP A 45 2.37 -6.26 0.10
C ASP A 45 2.51 -5.87 1.58
N GLN A 46 1.48 -5.24 2.15
CA GLN A 46 1.51 -4.61 3.47
C GLN A 46 2.59 -3.51 3.60
N ASN A 47 2.95 -2.87 2.48
CA ASN A 47 3.82 -1.71 2.45
C ASN A 47 3.03 -0.46 2.84
N MET A 48 2.94 -0.21 4.15
CA MET A 48 2.17 0.90 4.72
C MET A 48 2.76 2.28 4.40
N ASP A 49 4.08 2.35 4.18
CA ASP A 49 4.76 3.58 3.77
C ASP A 49 4.28 4.05 2.40
N LEU A 50 4.40 3.18 1.39
CA LEU A 50 3.91 3.46 0.04
C LEU A 50 2.38 3.64 0.02
N LEU A 51 1.64 2.84 0.79
CA LEU A 51 0.18 2.95 0.85
C LEU A 51 -0.26 4.32 1.38
N ALA A 52 0.44 4.86 2.39
CA ALA A 52 0.18 6.19 2.93
C ALA A 52 0.44 7.27 1.87
N GLU A 53 1.57 7.20 1.16
CA GLU A 53 1.86 8.14 0.07
C GLU A 53 0.79 8.11 -1.03
N ILE A 54 0.33 6.93 -1.41
CA ILE A 54 -0.70 6.77 -2.43
C ILE A 54 -2.04 7.36 -1.96
N CYS A 55 -2.42 7.15 -0.70
CA CYS A 55 -3.64 7.73 -0.14
C CYS A 55 -3.55 9.28 -0.12
N ILE A 56 -2.39 9.84 0.21
CA ILE A 56 -2.16 11.30 0.14
C ILE A 56 -2.24 11.78 -1.30
N ALA A 57 -1.59 11.09 -2.25
CA ALA A 57 -1.57 11.47 -3.66
C ALA A 57 -2.98 11.44 -4.29
N LEU A 58 -3.78 10.42 -3.96
CA LEU A 58 -5.19 10.35 -4.35
C LEU A 58 -5.96 11.55 -3.80
N ARG A 59 -5.81 11.86 -2.51
CA ARG A 59 -6.51 13.00 -1.89
C ARG A 59 -6.11 14.35 -2.48
N PHE A 60 -4.83 14.56 -2.75
CA PHE A 60 -4.34 15.78 -3.42
C PHE A 60 -4.85 15.89 -4.86
N SER A 61 -5.18 14.77 -5.49
CA SER A 61 -5.80 14.73 -6.81
C SER A 61 -7.34 14.81 -6.78
N GLY A 62 -7.93 15.10 -5.62
CA GLY A 62 -9.39 15.20 -5.45
C GLY A 62 -10.13 13.86 -5.33
N GLU A 63 -9.42 12.73 -5.30
CA GLU A 63 -10.00 11.40 -5.14
C GLU A 63 -10.14 11.04 -3.66
N THR A 64 -11.11 10.17 -3.35
CA THR A 64 -11.22 9.57 -2.01
C THR A 64 -10.51 8.22 -2.00
N PRO A 65 -9.48 8.01 -1.16
CA PRO A 65 -8.85 6.70 -1.01
C PRO A 65 -9.84 5.62 -0.55
N PRO A 66 -9.66 4.35 -0.94
CA PRO A 66 -10.45 3.23 -0.41
C PRO A 66 -10.39 3.16 1.11
N LYS A 67 -11.57 3.07 1.75
CA LYS A 67 -11.71 3.07 3.21
C LYS A 67 -10.89 1.98 3.89
N VAL A 68 -10.83 0.79 3.30
CA VAL A 68 -10.09 -0.35 3.86
C VAL A 68 -8.58 -0.12 3.89
N TRP A 69 -8.03 0.67 2.96
CA TRP A 69 -6.62 1.08 3.01
C TRP A 69 -6.37 2.04 4.17
N GLU A 70 -7.26 3.02 4.33
CA GLU A 70 -7.20 4.00 5.42
C GLU A 70 -7.36 3.33 6.80
N GLU A 71 -8.22 2.31 6.93
CA GLU A 71 -8.36 1.51 8.15
C GLU A 71 -7.08 0.72 8.47
N SER A 72 -6.40 0.16 7.47
CA SER A 72 -5.10 -0.51 7.66
C SER A 72 -3.98 0.47 8.03
N LEU A 73 -3.94 1.67 7.44
CA LEU A 73 -2.99 2.72 7.82
C LEU A 73 -3.18 3.18 9.26
N ASP A 74 -4.43 3.40 9.67
CA ASP A 74 -4.79 3.75 11.04
C ASP A 74 -4.41 2.65 12.05
N ALA A 75 -4.66 1.37 11.70
CA ALA A 75 -4.22 0.24 12.51
C ALA A 75 -2.68 0.13 12.59
N SER A 76 -1.99 0.34 11.47
CA SER A 76 -0.51 0.36 11.42
C SER A 76 0.06 1.46 12.29
N LEU A 77 -0.49 2.68 12.21
CA LEU A 77 0.01 3.84 12.94
C LEU A 77 -0.09 3.65 14.46
N ARG A 78 -1.14 2.97 14.95
CA ARG A 78 -1.27 2.58 16.37
C ARG A 78 -0.29 1.49 16.80
N GLY A 79 0.25 0.72 15.87
CA GLY A 79 1.15 -0.40 16.14
C GLY A 79 2.62 -0.03 16.31
N TYR A 80 2.99 1.23 16.05
CA TYR A 80 4.37 1.69 16.19
C TYR A 80 4.82 1.76 17.65
N GLN A 81 6.05 1.33 17.89
CA GLN A 81 6.71 1.39 19.19
C GLN A 81 7.84 2.41 19.16
N PHE A 82 7.98 3.15 20.26
CA PHE A 82 9.02 4.16 20.47
C PHE A 82 9.94 3.66 21.58
N LEU A 83 11.14 3.24 21.19
CA LEU A 83 12.11 2.61 22.08
C LEU A 83 13.17 3.66 22.45
N PRO A 84 13.20 4.19 23.68
CA PRO A 84 14.17 5.21 24.07
C PRO A 84 15.58 4.63 24.26
N ASN A 85 16.61 5.41 23.96
CA ASN A 85 18.03 5.04 24.09
C ASN A 85 18.43 3.76 23.33
N SER A 86 17.75 3.43 22.22
CA SER A 86 18.04 2.24 21.41
C SER A 86 18.55 2.55 20.01
N PHE A 87 18.58 3.83 19.60
CA PHE A 87 19.04 4.20 18.27
C PHE A 87 20.55 4.00 18.12
N ASP A 88 20.93 3.15 17.17
CA ASP A 88 22.31 2.75 16.91
C ASP A 88 22.91 3.40 15.64
N GLY A 89 22.16 4.29 14.99
CA GLY A 89 22.56 4.93 13.73
C GLY A 89 22.09 4.18 12.48
N ALA A 90 21.47 3.01 12.61
CA ALA A 90 20.86 2.31 11.49
C ALA A 90 19.53 2.96 11.07
N GLN A 91 19.06 2.60 9.88
CA GLN A 91 17.73 2.98 9.41
C GLN A 91 16.67 2.23 10.25
N ASP A 92 15.72 2.97 10.80
CA ASP A 92 14.55 2.47 11.52
C ASP A 92 13.25 2.76 10.75
N ASP A 93 12.09 2.52 11.37
CA ASP A 93 10.79 2.70 10.73
C ASP A 93 10.27 4.15 10.82
N TYR A 94 11.15 5.13 11.07
CA TYR A 94 10.77 6.54 11.18
C TYR A 94 10.07 7.06 9.93
N HIS A 95 10.55 6.74 8.73
CA HIS A 95 9.95 7.25 7.49
C HIS A 95 8.49 6.79 7.35
N ALA A 96 8.26 5.50 7.54
CA ALA A 96 6.93 4.91 7.46
C ALA A 96 5.99 5.49 8.53
N TYR A 97 6.48 5.72 9.75
CA TYR A 97 5.71 6.42 10.79
C TYR A 97 5.40 7.87 10.42
N PHE A 98 6.39 8.59 9.88
CA PHE A 98 6.26 10.00 9.50
C PHE A 98 5.23 10.18 8.39
N VAL A 99 5.34 9.39 7.31
CA VAL A 99 4.39 9.44 6.19
C VAL A 99 3.00 8.98 6.63
N GLY A 100 2.91 7.93 7.46
CA GLY A 100 1.63 7.51 8.06
C GLY A 100 0.98 8.60 8.91
N SER A 101 1.77 9.32 9.71
CA SER A 101 1.30 10.47 10.49
C SER A 101 0.86 11.63 9.60
N TRP A 102 1.57 11.89 8.50
CA TRP A 102 1.20 12.90 7.51
C TRP A 102 -0.12 12.55 6.82
N TRP A 103 -0.30 11.29 6.42
CA TRP A 103 -1.57 10.80 5.90
C TRP A 103 -2.72 11.07 6.88
N ALA A 104 -2.52 10.74 8.16
CA ALA A 104 -3.55 10.89 9.19
C ALA A 104 -3.93 12.37 9.46
N MET A 105 -2.97 13.29 9.32
CA MET A 105 -3.25 14.74 9.29
C MET A 105 -4.07 15.14 8.06
N VAL A 106 -3.69 14.64 6.88
CA VAL A 106 -4.30 14.97 5.59
C VAL A 106 -5.72 14.38 5.45
N SER A 107 -5.99 13.23 6.06
CA SER A 107 -7.31 12.59 6.11
C SER A 107 -8.22 13.15 7.21
N GLY A 108 -7.68 13.96 8.13
CA GLY A 108 -8.42 14.55 9.25
C GLY A 108 -8.66 13.59 10.42
N THR A 109 -8.01 12.42 10.44
CA THR A 109 -8.06 11.47 11.56
C THR A 109 -7.13 11.86 12.72
N GLY A 110 -6.31 12.90 12.53
CA GLY A 110 -5.33 13.40 13.50
C GLY A 110 -3.95 12.81 13.23
N GLY A 111 -2.88 13.42 13.72
CA GLY A 111 -1.52 12.90 13.48
C GLY A 111 -0.48 13.56 14.37
N MET A 112 0.70 12.95 14.46
CA MET A 112 1.85 13.43 15.28
C MET A 112 1.49 13.80 16.73
N ALA A 113 0.63 13.02 17.39
CA ALA A 113 0.32 13.24 18.81
C ALA A 113 1.35 12.61 19.77
N THR A 114 2.27 11.77 19.25
CA THR A 114 3.24 11.06 20.08
C THR A 114 4.33 12.01 20.57
N THR A 115 4.49 12.10 21.88
CA THR A 115 5.64 12.77 22.48
C THR A 115 6.85 11.83 22.44
N MET A 116 7.98 12.29 21.90
CA MET A 116 9.20 11.49 21.85
C MET A 116 9.67 11.14 23.27
N PRO A 117 9.91 9.86 23.59
CA PRO A 117 10.19 9.42 24.96
C PRO A 117 11.60 9.81 25.44
N GLY A 118 12.49 10.27 24.56
CA GLY A 118 13.83 10.73 24.91
C GLY A 118 14.78 10.80 23.70
N PRO A 119 16.04 11.19 23.91
CA PRO A 119 17.06 11.14 22.85
C PRO A 119 17.34 9.69 22.42
N GLY A 120 17.87 9.52 21.21
CA GLY A 120 18.23 8.20 20.69
C GLY A 120 17.06 7.22 20.65
N THR A 121 15.86 7.70 20.34
CA THR A 121 14.68 6.84 20.22
C THR A 121 14.70 6.13 18.86
N THR A 122 14.50 4.81 18.87
CA THR A 122 14.20 4.03 17.66
C THR A 122 12.70 3.91 17.49
N ILE A 123 12.22 4.09 16.27
CA ILE A 123 10.84 3.80 15.88
C ILE A 123 10.79 2.43 15.22
N SER A 124 9.92 1.55 15.71
CA SER A 124 9.77 0.20 15.17
C SER A 124 8.31 -0.15 14.90
N ALA A 125 8.06 -0.72 13.73
CA ALA A 125 6.79 -1.32 13.35
C ALA A 125 6.86 -2.84 13.52
N SER A 126 5.71 -3.46 13.84
CA SER A 126 5.59 -4.91 13.71
C SER A 126 5.51 -5.29 12.23
N ALA A 127 6.34 -6.23 11.79
CA ALA A 127 6.29 -6.73 10.42
C ALA A 127 4.92 -7.38 10.14
N GLN A 128 4.28 -6.96 9.04
CA GLN A 128 3.06 -7.56 8.54
C GLN A 128 3.38 -8.32 7.26
N ASN A 129 2.85 -9.55 7.15
CA ASN A 129 3.09 -10.39 5.99
C ASN A 129 2.05 -10.05 4.90
N GLY A 130 2.54 -9.58 3.75
CA GLY A 130 1.73 -9.41 2.55
C GLY A 130 1.45 -10.73 1.81
N VAL A 131 0.50 -10.67 0.88
CA VAL A 131 0.07 -11.77 0.02
C VAL A 131 0.64 -11.70 -1.39
N LEU A 132 1.34 -10.63 -1.77
CA LEU A 132 1.91 -10.52 -3.12
C LEU A 132 2.96 -11.59 -3.42
N LYS A 133 3.88 -11.84 -2.48
CA LYS A 133 4.90 -12.88 -2.64
C LYS A 133 4.28 -14.28 -2.80
N PRO A 134 3.42 -14.77 -1.89
CA PRO A 134 2.83 -16.10 -2.05
C PRO A 134 1.89 -16.16 -3.27
N LEU A 135 1.19 -15.08 -3.64
CA LEU A 135 0.44 -15.02 -4.90
C LEU A 135 1.36 -15.16 -6.12
N SER A 136 2.50 -14.47 -6.14
CA SER A 136 3.46 -14.55 -7.25
C SER A 136 4.01 -15.96 -7.41
N VAL A 137 4.37 -16.62 -6.30
CA VAL A 137 4.81 -18.02 -6.29
C VAL A 137 3.71 -18.93 -6.85
N LEU A 138 2.48 -18.78 -6.38
CA LEU A 138 1.35 -19.57 -6.84
C LEU A 138 1.11 -19.45 -8.35
N LEU A 139 1.18 -18.23 -8.89
CA LEU A 139 0.97 -17.95 -10.31
C LEU A 139 2.12 -18.48 -11.18
N TYR A 140 3.35 -18.41 -10.66
CA TYR A 140 4.53 -18.98 -11.32
C TYR A 140 4.46 -20.50 -11.39
N GLU A 141 4.07 -21.16 -10.30
CA GLU A 141 3.93 -22.62 -10.23
C GLU A 141 2.71 -23.14 -11.02
N ASN A 142 1.70 -22.29 -11.23
CA ASN A 142 0.46 -22.66 -11.90
C ASN A 142 0.10 -21.66 -13.01
N ALA A 143 0.82 -21.74 -14.15
CA ALA A 143 0.62 -20.86 -15.30
C ALA A 143 -0.85 -20.81 -15.81
N GLN A 144 -1.64 -21.87 -15.60
CA GLN A 144 -3.06 -21.87 -15.95
C GLN A 144 -3.88 -20.85 -15.15
N LEU A 145 -3.49 -20.54 -13.90
CA LEU A 145 -4.13 -19.52 -13.08
C LEU A 145 -3.86 -18.13 -13.64
N ALA A 146 -2.65 -17.90 -14.14
CA ALA A 146 -2.24 -16.60 -14.66
C ALA A 146 -2.96 -16.22 -15.97
N CYS A 147 -3.42 -17.21 -16.74
CA CYS A 147 -4.09 -16.99 -18.02
C CYS A 147 -5.62 -16.89 -17.92
N ARG A 148 -6.21 -17.10 -16.73
CA ARG A 148 -7.67 -17.14 -16.54
C ARG A 148 -8.18 -15.87 -15.87
N PRO A 149 -9.42 -15.43 -16.17
CA PRO A 149 -10.05 -14.33 -15.46
C PRO A 149 -10.16 -14.60 -13.96
N TRP A 150 -10.02 -13.56 -13.15
CA TRP A 150 -10.12 -13.65 -11.67
C TRP A 150 -11.36 -14.42 -11.21
N SER A 151 -12.52 -14.15 -11.81
CA SER A 151 -13.79 -14.83 -11.46
C SER A 151 -13.75 -16.35 -11.55
N MET A 152 -12.91 -16.91 -12.43
CA MET A 152 -12.77 -18.36 -12.61
C MET A 152 -11.76 -19.00 -11.65
N VAL A 153 -10.77 -18.23 -11.19
CA VAL A 153 -9.65 -18.73 -10.36
C VAL A 153 -9.76 -18.31 -8.90
N ARG A 154 -10.64 -17.36 -8.58
CA ARG A 154 -10.81 -16.77 -7.24
C ARG A 154 -10.85 -17.81 -6.13
N GLN A 155 -11.75 -18.80 -6.22
CA GLN A 155 -11.91 -19.81 -5.17
C GLN A 155 -10.66 -20.71 -5.05
N GLN A 156 -10.04 -21.04 -6.17
CA GLN A 156 -8.82 -21.85 -6.19
C GLN A 156 -7.65 -21.09 -5.56
N VAL A 157 -7.45 -19.81 -5.93
CA VAL A 157 -6.40 -18.95 -5.38
C VAL A 157 -6.61 -18.72 -3.88
N LEU A 158 -7.81 -18.32 -3.46
CA LEU A 158 -8.12 -18.13 -2.04
C LEU A 158 -7.93 -19.43 -1.25
N GLY A 159 -8.26 -20.59 -1.83
CA GLY A 159 -8.06 -21.89 -1.18
C GLY A 159 -6.60 -22.23 -0.83
N GLN A 160 -5.62 -21.59 -1.45
CA GLN A 160 -4.19 -21.79 -1.16
C GLN A 160 -3.67 -20.94 0.00
N PHE A 161 -4.40 -19.89 0.37
CA PHE A 161 -3.97 -18.93 1.37
C PHE A 161 -4.47 -19.28 2.77
N TRP A 162 -3.68 -18.87 3.77
CA TRP A 162 -4.05 -18.94 5.18
C TRP A 162 -5.23 -17.99 5.46
N PRO A 163 -5.97 -18.16 6.57
CA PRO A 163 -7.16 -17.34 6.85
C PRO A 163 -6.91 -15.82 6.78
N GLN A 164 -5.79 -15.34 7.32
CA GLN A 164 -5.44 -13.90 7.30
C GLN A 164 -5.12 -13.39 5.89
N GLU A 165 -4.35 -14.16 5.13
CA GLU A 165 -4.01 -13.85 3.73
C GLU A 165 -5.27 -13.85 2.83
N ARG A 166 -6.18 -14.80 3.05
CA ARG A 166 -7.48 -14.82 2.36
C ARG A 166 -8.30 -13.57 2.66
N GLN A 167 -8.35 -13.16 3.92
CA GLN A 167 -9.05 -11.95 4.31
C GLN A 167 -8.45 -10.74 3.62
N LEU A 168 -7.12 -10.58 3.64
CA LEU A 168 -6.43 -9.48 2.97
C LEU A 168 -6.73 -9.44 1.46
N MET A 169 -6.74 -10.60 0.78
CA MET A 169 -7.11 -10.69 -0.63
C MET A 169 -8.57 -10.28 -0.90
N GLN A 170 -9.49 -10.67 -0.02
CA GLN A 170 -10.92 -10.32 -0.14
C GLN A 170 -11.17 -8.83 0.14
N GLU A 171 -10.46 -8.27 1.10
CA GLU A 171 -10.47 -6.84 1.39
C GLU A 171 -9.92 -6.04 0.20
N ALA A 172 -8.80 -6.48 -0.38
CA ALA A 172 -8.26 -5.87 -1.59
C ALA A 172 -9.24 -5.96 -2.78
N GLU A 173 -9.88 -7.12 -2.97
CA GLU A 173 -10.91 -7.32 -4.00
C GLU A 173 -12.09 -6.36 -3.87
N SER A 174 -12.52 -6.06 -2.64
CA SER A 174 -13.62 -5.14 -2.37
C SER A 174 -13.20 -3.66 -2.31
N SER A 175 -11.90 -3.37 -2.27
CA SER A 175 -11.36 -2.01 -2.14
C SER A 175 -11.46 -1.17 -3.42
N VAL A 176 -11.48 -1.81 -4.60
CA VAL A 176 -11.54 -1.14 -5.90
C VAL A 176 -12.41 -1.92 -6.88
N GLU A 177 -13.16 -1.20 -7.72
CA GLU A 177 -14.10 -1.82 -8.68
C GLU A 177 -13.39 -2.71 -9.74
N ASP A 178 -12.16 -2.36 -10.11
CA ASP A 178 -11.45 -2.97 -11.23
C ASP A 178 -10.36 -3.99 -10.81
N PHE A 179 -10.58 -4.66 -9.68
CA PHE A 179 -9.64 -5.67 -9.16
C PHE A 179 -9.36 -6.80 -10.17
N ALA A 180 -10.37 -7.20 -10.94
CA ALA A 180 -10.22 -8.28 -11.93
C ALA A 180 -9.23 -7.91 -13.05
N SER A 181 -9.19 -6.66 -13.49
CA SER A 181 -8.24 -6.19 -14.50
C SER A 181 -6.84 -6.03 -13.90
N PHE A 182 -6.75 -5.53 -12.67
CA PHE A 182 -5.50 -5.54 -11.91
C PHE A 182 -4.89 -6.95 -11.84
N TYR A 183 -5.68 -7.96 -11.45
CA TYR A 183 -5.23 -9.35 -11.37
C TYR A 183 -4.67 -9.85 -12.72
N GLN A 184 -5.35 -9.57 -13.83
CA GLN A 184 -4.90 -10.00 -15.16
C GLN A 184 -3.56 -9.38 -15.55
N LEU A 185 -3.37 -8.09 -15.27
CA LEU A 185 -2.12 -7.39 -15.55
C LEU A 185 -0.99 -7.90 -14.66
N PHE A 186 -1.27 -8.06 -13.36
CA PHE A 186 -0.32 -8.59 -12.39
C PHE A 186 0.12 -10.01 -12.77
N ALA A 187 -0.84 -10.88 -13.09
CA ALA A 187 -0.57 -12.27 -13.46
C ALA A 187 0.25 -12.40 -14.74
N ARG A 188 -0.05 -11.62 -15.79
CA ARG A 188 0.74 -11.61 -17.02
C ARG A 188 2.16 -11.11 -16.82
N ALA A 189 2.35 -10.11 -15.97
CA ALA A 189 3.67 -9.58 -15.63
C ALA A 189 4.54 -10.56 -14.80
N GLY A 190 3.95 -11.65 -14.29
CA GLY A 190 4.66 -12.77 -13.64
C GLY A 190 5.02 -13.93 -14.59
N VAL A 191 4.42 -13.98 -15.78
CA VAL A 191 4.70 -15.02 -16.81
C VAL A 191 5.77 -14.55 -17.81
N ALA A 192 5.94 -13.24 -17.98
CA ALA A 192 7.05 -12.67 -18.74
C ALA A 192 8.34 -12.70 -17.91
N GLY A 193 8.94 -13.89 -17.79
CA GLY A 193 10.26 -14.14 -17.22
C GLY A 193 11.12 -14.91 -18.21
#